data_AF-A0A3R6P6G8-F1
#
_entry.id   AF-A0A3R6P6G8-F1
#
_cell.length_a   1.000
_cell.length_b   1.000
_cell.length_c   1.000
_cell.angle_alpha   90.00
_cell.angle_beta   90.00
_cell.angle_gamma   90.00
#
_symmetry.space_group_name_H-M   'P 1'
#
loop_
_entity.id
_entity.type
_entity.pdbx_description
1 polymer ?
#
loop_
_entity_poly.entity_id
_entity_poly.type
_entity_poly.pdbx_seq_one_letter_code
_entity_poly.pdbx_strand_id
1 'polypeptide(L)'
;MAVAVAILSVLLYLGFFRHPDVSVEKTDGSEAAAEAMMKEIVTSANEKGVTLYINDNKITEAEYQAYFSDRLQLMIPIAAFTDKLDCLVNVYENGTITLAKGDSLVKVYGDSDVVNINGNTIQTIDKPERKDDIIYVPVNEICEALNYSCNINLETNAAVLKKIAEEEKLPAAYDMREHDRVSLVRDQGIYGTCWAFASLAALESTIRPAENLVFSVDHMAMNNSFNVSPFDGGEYYMSIAYLAAWQGPVLEEDDPYGDNQTVNGLSAVKHLEEAIILKDKNYEAIKSSVYKYGGVETVIYCDMKNATSSSYYYNRNRSSYYYDGDQTPNHDVVIVGWDDNYPKEYFNTEPAGDGAFICKNSWGQDFGDEGFFYISYYDTNIGMNSVVYTKLGNSDNYDKIYQSDLMGEVGTMGFDDRPEAYFANVYTAGKNETLKAVSFYATGPKTTYDVYVVTDFTDVSDLQQRTKVASGEMQYEGYYTINLNEAVPLPDDRKFAVVVHVNTQDSTMPIAIEYNNDEKTANFDITDGEGYISLYGTKWSSAEQENDCNVCLKAFTDVGD
;
A
#
# COMPACT_ATOMS: atom_id res chain seq x y z
N MET A 1 -39.26 12.29 5.32
CA MET A 1 -38.31 11.41 6.04
C MET A 1 -38.76 11.09 7.45
N ALA A 2 -38.94 12.04 8.38
CA ALA A 2 -39.34 11.73 9.77
C ALA A 2 -40.65 10.90 9.90
N VAL A 3 -41.65 11.15 9.03
CA VAL A 3 -42.90 10.37 9.01
C VAL A 3 -42.71 8.96 8.43
N ALA A 4 -41.79 8.79 7.49
CA ALA A 4 -41.46 7.52 6.86
C ALA A 4 -40.62 6.63 7.80
N VAL A 5 -39.62 7.22 8.47
CA VAL A 5 -38.82 6.58 9.52
C VAL A 5 -39.70 6.19 10.70
N ALA A 6 -40.64 7.04 11.13
CA ALA A 6 -41.58 6.70 12.19
C ALA A 6 -42.49 5.50 11.84
N ILE A 7 -42.91 5.36 10.57
CA ILE A 7 -43.72 4.23 10.11
C ILE A 7 -42.89 2.94 10.03
N LEU A 8 -41.63 3.03 9.57
CA LEU A 8 -40.70 1.91 9.54
C LEU A 8 -40.32 1.45 10.96
N SER A 9 -40.09 2.40 11.88
CA SER A 9 -39.92 2.14 13.30
C SER A 9 -41.16 1.46 13.86
N VAL A 10 -42.37 1.89 13.51
CA VAL A 10 -43.60 1.21 13.97
C VAL A 10 -43.70 -0.21 13.41
N LEU A 11 -43.35 -0.44 12.14
CA LEU A 11 -43.40 -1.78 11.52
C LEU A 11 -42.31 -2.74 12.05
N LEU A 12 -41.09 -2.25 12.31
CA LEU A 12 -40.00 -3.01 12.94
C LEU A 12 -40.21 -3.21 14.45
N TYR A 13 -40.69 -2.19 15.15
CA TYR A 13 -40.97 -2.22 16.60
C TYR A 13 -42.14 -3.15 16.95
N LEU A 14 -43.15 -3.24 16.07
CA LEU A 14 -44.24 -4.22 16.19
C LEU A 14 -43.78 -5.67 15.98
N GLY A 15 -42.58 -5.91 15.43
CA GLY A 15 -41.99 -7.24 15.29
C GLY A 15 -41.30 -7.77 16.56
N PHE A 16 -40.88 -6.91 17.49
CA PHE A 16 -40.00 -7.30 18.61
C PHE A 16 -40.52 -7.01 20.02
N PHE A 17 -41.54 -6.16 20.21
CA PHE A 17 -42.27 -6.05 21.47
C PHE A 17 -43.77 -6.30 21.26
N ARG A 18 -44.27 -7.41 21.81
CA ARG A 18 -45.71 -7.67 21.94
C ARG A 18 -46.35 -6.58 22.82
N HIS A 19 -46.92 -5.55 22.22
CA HIS A 19 -47.99 -4.79 22.87
C HIS A 19 -49.26 -5.67 22.88
N PRO A 20 -50.00 -5.79 24.01
CA PRO A 20 -51.06 -6.79 24.14
C PRO A 20 -52.29 -6.58 23.22
N ASP A 21 -52.46 -5.40 22.61
CA ASP A 21 -53.74 -5.01 22.02
C ASP A 21 -53.68 -4.60 20.52
N VAL A 22 -52.56 -4.81 19.83
CA VAL A 22 -52.49 -4.62 18.37
C VAL A 22 -51.68 -5.74 17.72
N SER A 23 -52.37 -6.70 17.11
CA SER A 23 -51.74 -7.64 16.16
C SER A 23 -51.85 -7.05 14.75
N VAL A 24 -50.72 -6.66 14.16
CA VAL A 24 -50.66 -6.38 12.73
C VAL A 24 -50.46 -7.72 12.02
N GLU A 25 -51.46 -8.19 11.27
CA GLU A 25 -51.31 -9.36 10.42
C GLU A 25 -50.41 -9.00 9.24
N LYS A 26 -49.28 -9.72 9.08
CA LYS A 26 -48.47 -9.66 7.88
C LYS A 26 -49.29 -10.18 6.71
N THR A 27 -49.49 -9.34 5.70
CA THR A 27 -50.06 -9.69 4.40
C THR A 27 -49.01 -9.51 3.32
N ASP A 28 -49.09 -10.27 2.22
CA ASP A 28 -48.17 -10.14 1.07
C ASP A 28 -48.07 -8.69 0.57
N GLY A 29 -49.17 -7.93 0.64
CA GLY A 29 -49.20 -6.51 0.26
C GLY A 29 -48.47 -5.58 1.24
N SER A 30 -48.46 -5.88 2.53
CA SER A 30 -47.71 -5.11 3.53
C SER A 30 -46.20 -5.37 3.49
N GLU A 31 -45.80 -6.58 3.09
CA GLU A 31 -44.40 -6.96 2.92
C GLU A 31 -43.80 -6.28 1.69
N ALA A 32 -44.48 -6.38 0.55
CA ALA A 32 -44.08 -5.69 -0.68
C ALA A 32 -44.00 -4.17 -0.52
N ALA A 33 -44.91 -3.56 0.26
CA ALA A 33 -44.87 -2.13 0.53
C ALA A 33 -43.68 -1.73 1.43
N ALA A 34 -43.34 -2.55 2.42
CA ALA A 34 -42.18 -2.33 3.27
C ALA A 34 -40.87 -2.47 2.49
N GLU A 35 -40.76 -3.48 1.61
CA GLU A 35 -39.62 -3.67 0.72
C GLU A 35 -39.45 -2.50 -0.27
N ALA A 36 -40.53 -2.05 -0.90
CA ALA A 36 -40.48 -0.90 -1.82
C ALA A 36 -40.05 0.38 -1.10
N MET A 37 -40.58 0.63 0.09
CA MET A 37 -40.20 1.78 0.91
C MET A 37 -38.74 1.69 1.37
N MET A 38 -38.26 0.50 1.74
CA MET A 38 -36.87 0.28 2.10
C MET A 38 -35.94 0.62 0.95
N LYS A 39 -36.27 0.13 -0.25
CA LYS A 39 -35.51 0.39 -1.46
C LYS A 39 -35.43 1.88 -1.80
N GLU A 40 -36.53 2.63 -1.65
CA GLU A 40 -36.53 4.08 -1.82
C GLU A 40 -35.63 4.80 -0.79
N ILE A 41 -35.67 4.37 0.47
CA ILE A 41 -34.81 4.93 1.53
C ILE A 41 -33.34 4.68 1.22
N VAL A 42 -32.97 3.43 0.89
CA VAL A 42 -31.60 3.03 0.54
C VAL A 42 -31.12 3.77 -0.71
N THR A 43 -31.95 3.86 -1.74
CA THR A 43 -31.62 4.59 -2.98
C THR A 43 -31.31 6.05 -2.66
N SER A 44 -32.19 6.73 -1.91
CA SER A 44 -31.99 8.13 -1.51
C SER A 44 -30.78 8.31 -0.59
N ALA A 45 -30.47 7.33 0.26
CA ALA A 45 -29.29 7.33 1.13
C ALA A 45 -27.99 7.21 0.30
N ASN A 46 -27.93 6.27 -0.63
CA ASN A 46 -26.76 6.06 -1.48
C ASN A 46 -26.54 7.23 -2.46
N GLU A 47 -27.60 7.82 -3.02
CA GLU A 47 -27.52 9.02 -3.87
C GLU A 47 -26.91 10.24 -3.14
N LYS A 48 -27.11 10.33 -1.82
CA LYS A 48 -26.54 11.40 -0.99
C LYS A 48 -25.11 11.10 -0.50
N GLY A 49 -24.63 9.88 -0.69
CA GLY A 49 -23.37 9.38 -0.14
C GLY A 49 -23.46 9.00 1.33
N VAL A 50 -23.03 7.79 1.67
CA VAL A 50 -22.98 7.30 3.06
C VAL A 50 -21.73 7.84 3.75
N THR A 51 -21.89 8.48 4.90
CA THR A 51 -20.73 8.91 5.71
C THR A 51 -20.28 7.79 6.63
N LEU A 52 -19.07 7.27 6.43
CA LEU A 52 -18.47 6.27 7.30
C LEU A 52 -17.61 6.93 8.37
N TYR A 53 -17.80 6.50 9.62
CA TYR A 53 -16.92 6.84 10.74
C TYR A 53 -16.26 5.58 11.27
N ILE A 54 -14.95 5.60 11.49
CA ILE A 54 -14.19 4.52 12.13
C ILE A 54 -13.47 5.11 13.35
N ASN A 55 -13.80 4.61 14.54
CA ASN A 55 -13.29 5.12 15.82
C ASN A 55 -13.46 6.64 15.97
N ASP A 56 -14.66 7.13 15.64
CA ASP A 56 -15.05 8.55 15.66
C ASP A 56 -14.37 9.44 14.58
N ASN A 57 -13.44 8.89 13.79
CA ASN A 57 -12.84 9.60 12.64
C ASN A 57 -13.72 9.46 11.40
N LYS A 58 -14.04 10.58 10.76
CA LYS A 58 -14.74 10.59 9.49
C LYS A 58 -13.81 10.11 8.38
N ILE A 59 -14.23 9.10 7.64
CA ILE A 59 -13.54 8.62 6.44
C ILE A 59 -13.97 9.51 5.26
N THR A 60 -13.00 10.06 4.54
CA THR A 60 -13.22 11.04 3.47
C THR A 60 -12.59 10.65 2.14
N GLU A 61 -11.70 9.65 2.17
CA GLU A 61 -11.00 9.15 1.01
C GLU A 61 -11.97 8.36 0.12
N ALA A 62 -11.97 8.67 -1.18
CA ALA A 62 -12.95 8.11 -2.13
C ALA A 62 -12.87 6.58 -2.26
N GLU A 63 -11.68 6.00 -2.09
CA GLU A 63 -11.46 4.55 -2.17
C GLU A 63 -12.11 3.75 -1.04
N TYR A 64 -12.45 4.41 0.08
CA TYR A 64 -13.15 3.79 1.22
C TYR A 64 -14.63 4.15 1.27
N GLN A 65 -15.18 4.71 0.19
CA GLN A 65 -16.58 5.11 0.12
C GLN A 65 -17.50 3.90 0.29
N ALA A 66 -18.23 3.88 1.41
CA ALA A 66 -19.21 2.85 1.74
C ALA A 66 -20.58 3.13 1.11
N TYR A 67 -21.44 2.12 1.05
CA TYR A 67 -22.85 2.25 0.70
C TYR A 67 -23.73 1.33 1.55
N PHE A 68 -25.05 1.53 1.51
CA PHE A 68 -26.02 0.60 2.10
C PHE A 68 -26.58 -0.34 1.03
N SER A 69 -26.58 -1.64 1.29
CA SER A 69 -27.29 -2.61 0.44
C SER A 69 -28.80 -2.35 0.43
N ASP A 70 -29.51 -2.98 -0.51
CA ASP A 70 -30.99 -2.95 -0.58
C ASP A 70 -31.67 -3.46 0.72
N ARG A 71 -30.91 -4.19 1.56
CA ARG A 71 -31.34 -4.73 2.86
C ARG A 71 -30.70 -4.02 4.06
N LEU A 72 -30.24 -2.77 3.88
CA LEU A 72 -29.64 -1.92 4.91
C LEU A 72 -28.41 -2.52 5.61
N GLN A 73 -27.63 -3.34 4.91
CA GLN A 73 -26.30 -3.72 5.39
C GLN A 73 -25.29 -2.66 4.99
N LEU A 74 -24.37 -2.34 5.90
CA LEU A 74 -23.24 -1.47 5.57
C LEU A 74 -22.26 -2.30 4.72
N MET A 75 -22.03 -1.85 3.50
CA MET A 75 -21.11 -2.43 2.55
C MET A 75 -19.87 -1.55 2.50
N ILE A 76 -18.72 -2.06 2.98
CA ILE A 76 -17.46 -1.31 2.91
C ILE A 76 -16.49 -1.96 1.90
N PRO A 77 -15.68 -1.17 1.19
CA PRO A 77 -14.62 -1.68 0.33
C PRO A 77 -13.66 -2.59 1.08
N ILE A 78 -13.20 -3.65 0.44
CA ILE A 78 -12.31 -4.64 1.04
C ILE A 78 -11.00 -4.03 1.56
N ALA A 79 -10.47 -2.99 0.90
CA ALA A 79 -9.27 -2.27 1.32
C ALA A 79 -9.43 -1.64 2.72
N ALA A 80 -10.64 -1.18 3.08
CA ALA A 80 -10.88 -0.57 4.38
C ALA A 80 -10.64 -1.54 5.56
N PHE A 81 -10.73 -2.87 5.34
CA PHE A 81 -10.42 -3.84 6.37
C PHE A 81 -8.93 -3.85 6.73
N THR A 82 -8.05 -3.76 5.74
CA THR A 82 -6.60 -3.68 5.95
C THR A 82 -6.22 -2.31 6.51
N ASP A 83 -6.67 -1.24 5.85
CA ASP A 83 -6.12 0.10 6.06
C ASP A 83 -6.74 0.83 7.25
N LYS A 84 -8.01 0.55 7.57
CA LYS A 84 -8.75 1.25 8.62
C LYS A 84 -9.18 0.37 9.78
N LEU A 85 -9.27 -0.95 9.56
CA LEU A 85 -9.66 -1.92 10.59
C LEU A 85 -8.50 -2.82 11.03
N ASP A 86 -7.28 -2.64 10.51
CA ASP A 86 -6.08 -3.41 10.82
C ASP A 86 -6.34 -4.93 10.79
N CYS A 87 -6.95 -5.41 9.70
CA CYS A 87 -7.15 -6.83 9.44
C CYS A 87 -6.10 -7.35 8.45
N LEU A 88 -5.67 -8.60 8.63
CA LEU A 88 -5.07 -9.37 7.55
C LEU A 88 -6.20 -9.79 6.60
N VAL A 89 -6.09 -9.43 5.32
CA VAL A 89 -7.06 -9.77 4.29
C VAL A 89 -6.40 -10.66 3.25
N ASN A 90 -7.01 -11.82 2.96
CA ASN A 90 -6.64 -12.64 1.80
C ASN A 90 -7.86 -12.85 0.92
N VAL A 91 -7.68 -12.70 -0.38
CA VAL A 91 -8.66 -13.04 -1.40
C VAL A 91 -8.13 -14.21 -2.21
N TYR A 92 -8.88 -15.29 -2.30
CA TYR A 92 -8.51 -16.51 -3.02
C TYR A 92 -9.20 -16.55 -4.39
N GLU A 93 -8.60 -17.23 -5.36
CA GLU A 93 -9.14 -17.37 -6.73
C GLU A 93 -10.59 -17.90 -6.79
N ASN A 94 -10.99 -18.71 -5.80
CA ASN A 94 -12.36 -19.23 -5.70
C ASN A 94 -13.38 -18.20 -5.13
N GLY A 95 -12.97 -16.96 -4.91
CA GLY A 95 -13.79 -15.88 -4.34
C GLY A 95 -13.92 -15.93 -2.81
N THR A 96 -13.22 -16.84 -2.13
CA THR A 96 -13.16 -16.82 -0.65
C THR A 96 -12.34 -15.63 -0.18
N ILE A 97 -12.82 -14.94 0.85
CA ILE A 97 -12.15 -13.84 1.51
C ILE A 97 -11.94 -14.25 2.96
N THR A 98 -10.71 -14.15 3.45
CA THR A 98 -10.42 -14.32 4.88
C THR A 98 -10.04 -12.97 5.48
N LEU A 99 -10.69 -12.62 6.58
CA LEU A 99 -10.39 -11.44 7.38
C LEU A 99 -9.93 -11.94 8.75
N ALA A 100 -8.66 -11.73 9.06
CA ALA A 100 -8.07 -12.12 10.32
C ALA A 100 -7.70 -10.88 11.14
N LYS A 101 -7.98 -10.92 12.43
CA LYS A 101 -7.60 -9.89 13.38
C LYS A 101 -7.39 -10.52 14.75
N GLY A 102 -6.15 -10.42 15.25
CA GLY A 102 -5.73 -11.13 16.46
C GLY A 102 -6.01 -12.63 16.33
N ASP A 103 -6.79 -13.19 17.26
CA ASP A 103 -7.17 -14.61 17.26
C ASP A 103 -8.43 -14.90 16.42
N SER A 104 -9.12 -13.87 15.95
CA SER A 104 -10.34 -14.02 15.15
C SER A 104 -10.04 -14.21 13.67
N LEU A 105 -10.73 -15.18 13.07
CA LEU A 105 -10.75 -15.47 11.65
C LEU A 105 -12.18 -15.51 11.14
N VAL A 106 -12.50 -14.59 10.23
CA VAL A 106 -13.75 -14.54 9.48
C VAL A 106 -13.47 -15.03 8.06
N LYS A 107 -14.23 -16.00 7.57
CA LYS A 107 -14.24 -16.43 6.18
C LYS A 107 -15.57 -16.05 5.53
N VAL A 108 -15.50 -15.27 4.49
CA VAL A 108 -16.63 -14.85 3.66
C VAL A 108 -16.48 -15.51 2.31
N TYR A 109 -17.56 -16.06 1.75
CA TYR A 109 -17.52 -16.71 0.44
C TYR A 109 -18.20 -15.81 -0.58
N GLY A 110 -17.51 -15.44 -1.65
CA GLY A 110 -17.93 -14.35 -2.56
C GLY A 110 -19.35 -14.44 -3.09
N ASP A 111 -19.85 -15.65 -3.36
CA ASP A 111 -21.22 -15.87 -3.86
C ASP A 111 -22.22 -16.41 -2.83
N SER A 112 -21.86 -16.39 -1.55
CA SER A 112 -22.69 -16.92 -0.46
C SER A 112 -23.01 -15.86 0.58
N ASP A 113 -24.25 -15.91 1.07
CA ASP A 113 -24.71 -15.23 2.29
C ASP A 113 -24.45 -16.09 3.55
N VAL A 114 -23.32 -16.79 3.52
CA VAL A 114 -22.86 -17.65 4.61
C VAL A 114 -21.45 -17.20 4.95
N VAL A 115 -21.17 -17.04 6.24
CA VAL A 115 -19.82 -16.75 6.73
C VAL A 115 -19.42 -17.74 7.80
N ASN A 116 -18.11 -17.98 7.92
CA ASN A 116 -17.56 -18.79 9.00
C ASN A 116 -16.75 -17.88 9.93
N ILE A 117 -17.11 -17.83 11.20
CA ILE A 117 -16.43 -17.05 12.23
C ILE A 117 -15.83 -18.03 13.23
N ASN A 118 -14.50 -18.12 13.30
CA ASN A 118 -13.77 -19.00 14.24
C ASN A 118 -14.27 -20.46 14.19
N GLY A 119 -14.56 -20.97 12.99
CA GLY A 119 -15.08 -22.32 12.78
C GLY A 119 -16.60 -22.44 12.83
N ASN A 120 -17.33 -21.42 13.28
CA ASN A 120 -18.79 -21.44 13.36
C ASN A 120 -19.43 -20.81 12.12
N THR A 121 -20.27 -21.57 11.44
CA THR A 121 -20.99 -21.10 10.25
C THR A 121 -22.28 -20.37 10.64
N ILE A 122 -22.48 -19.16 10.11
CA ILE A 122 -23.70 -18.37 10.28
C ILE A 122 -24.24 -17.92 8.92
N GLN A 123 -25.55 -17.75 8.84
CA GLN A 123 -26.22 -17.11 7.70
C GLN A 123 -26.17 -15.59 7.91
N THR A 124 -25.72 -14.84 6.92
CA THR A 124 -25.75 -13.37 6.90
C THR A 124 -26.96 -12.88 6.14
N ILE A 125 -27.30 -11.60 6.32
CA ILE A 125 -28.31 -10.95 5.49
C ILE A 125 -27.76 -10.89 4.08
N ASP A 126 -26.71 -10.10 3.83
CA ASP A 126 -26.12 -9.94 2.50
C ASP A 126 -24.86 -10.80 2.27
N LYS A 127 -24.51 -10.95 1.00
CA LYS A 127 -23.25 -11.52 0.52
C LYS A 127 -22.31 -10.41 0.05
N PRO A 128 -21.00 -10.68 -0.12
CA PRO A 128 -20.12 -9.74 -0.81
C PRO A 128 -20.61 -9.39 -2.21
N GLU A 129 -20.32 -8.18 -2.65
CA GLU A 129 -20.65 -7.69 -3.99
C GLU A 129 -19.41 -7.10 -4.66
N ARG A 130 -19.28 -7.28 -5.97
CA ARG A 130 -18.27 -6.59 -6.78
C ARG A 130 -18.93 -5.46 -7.55
N LYS A 131 -18.40 -4.24 -7.43
CA LYS A 131 -18.82 -3.03 -8.15
C LYS A 131 -17.58 -2.30 -8.63
N ASP A 132 -17.51 -2.02 -9.94
CA ASP A 132 -16.37 -1.30 -10.55
C ASP A 132 -15.02 -1.88 -10.09
N ASP A 133 -14.90 -3.21 -10.16
CA ASP A 133 -13.76 -4.02 -9.71
C ASP A 133 -13.41 -3.98 -8.21
N ILE A 134 -14.13 -3.20 -7.41
CA ILE A 134 -14.02 -3.17 -5.95
C ILE A 134 -14.92 -4.25 -5.33
N ILE A 135 -14.34 -5.07 -4.45
CA ILE A 135 -15.10 -6.00 -3.61
C ILE A 135 -15.60 -5.24 -2.38
N TYR A 136 -16.90 -5.31 -2.14
CA TYR A 136 -17.56 -4.79 -0.97
C TYR A 136 -18.03 -5.94 -0.07
N VAL A 137 -17.74 -5.83 1.22
CA VAL A 137 -18.10 -6.86 2.21
C VAL A 137 -19.13 -6.29 3.19
N PRO A 138 -20.24 -7.02 3.47
CA PRO A 138 -21.20 -6.64 4.50
C PRO A 138 -20.56 -6.79 5.89
N VAL A 139 -20.61 -5.74 6.71
CA VAL A 139 -19.89 -5.74 8.00
C VAL A 139 -20.74 -6.08 9.21
N ASN A 140 -22.07 -5.93 9.11
CA ASN A 140 -22.95 -5.92 10.28
C ASN A 140 -22.82 -7.20 11.13
N GLU A 141 -22.77 -8.38 10.51
CA GLU A 141 -22.68 -9.67 11.19
C GLU A 141 -21.25 -10.11 11.55
N ILE A 142 -20.23 -9.44 11.01
CA ILE A 142 -18.83 -9.81 11.21
C ILE A 142 -18.05 -8.81 12.07
N CYS A 143 -18.59 -7.60 12.27
CA CYS A 143 -17.87 -6.51 12.95
C CYS A 143 -17.43 -6.88 14.36
N GLU A 144 -18.27 -7.57 15.15
CA GLU A 144 -17.93 -7.97 16.52
C GLU A 144 -16.74 -8.94 16.56
N ALA A 145 -16.67 -9.87 15.60
CA ALA A 145 -15.54 -10.79 15.47
C ALA A 145 -14.23 -10.06 15.14
N LEU A 146 -14.34 -8.91 14.47
CA LEU A 146 -13.22 -8.02 14.16
C LEU A 146 -12.99 -6.95 15.24
N ASN A 147 -13.59 -7.11 16.44
CA ASN A 147 -13.49 -6.17 17.56
C ASN A 147 -14.09 -4.77 17.29
N TYR A 148 -15.14 -4.70 16.45
CA TYR A 148 -15.90 -3.48 16.18
C TYR A 148 -17.39 -3.67 16.43
N SER A 149 -18.07 -2.60 16.82
CA SER A 149 -19.52 -2.50 16.78
C SER A 149 -19.92 -1.69 15.55
N CYS A 150 -21.04 -2.03 14.91
CA CYS A 150 -21.58 -1.30 13.78
C CYS A 150 -22.92 -0.62 14.14
N ASN A 151 -23.00 0.69 13.98
CA ASN A 151 -24.21 1.47 14.19
C ASN A 151 -24.57 2.27 12.93
N ILE A 152 -25.78 2.07 12.40
CA ILE A 152 -26.29 2.77 11.22
C ILE A 152 -27.33 3.80 11.66
N ASN A 153 -27.14 5.05 11.21
CA ASN A 153 -28.07 6.15 11.41
C ASN A 153 -28.56 6.70 10.07
N LEU A 154 -29.79 6.32 9.69
CA LEU A 154 -30.42 6.74 8.44
C LEU A 154 -30.90 8.20 8.45
N GLU A 155 -31.06 8.83 9.61
CA GLU A 155 -31.41 10.26 9.67
C GLU A 155 -30.23 11.14 9.27
N THR A 156 -29.02 10.75 9.68
CA THR A 156 -27.77 11.44 9.35
C THR A 156 -27.04 10.85 8.15
N ASN A 157 -27.60 9.79 7.54
CA ASN A 157 -26.97 9.01 6.47
C ASN A 157 -25.54 8.55 6.79
N ALA A 158 -25.34 8.09 8.02
CA ALA A 158 -24.02 7.74 8.54
C ALA A 158 -23.98 6.32 9.09
N ALA A 159 -22.80 5.70 9.02
CA ALA A 159 -22.50 4.46 9.71
C ALA A 159 -21.24 4.64 10.56
N VAL A 160 -21.25 4.07 11.77
CA VAL A 160 -20.17 4.20 12.75
C VAL A 160 -19.68 2.80 13.10
N LEU A 161 -18.41 2.54 12.80
CA LEU A 161 -17.65 1.40 13.29
C LEU A 161 -16.82 1.84 14.50
N LYS A 162 -17.06 1.25 15.67
CA LYS A 162 -16.35 1.63 16.90
C LYS A 162 -15.74 0.42 17.58
N LYS A 163 -14.43 0.49 17.89
CA LYS A 163 -13.71 -0.55 18.64
C LYS A 163 -14.47 -0.89 19.93
N ILE A 164 -14.61 -2.19 20.21
CA ILE A 164 -15.31 -2.70 21.41
C ILE A 164 -14.33 -2.90 22.58
N ALA A 165 -13.09 -3.29 22.27
CA ALA A 165 -12.01 -3.47 23.24
C ALA A 165 -10.71 -2.80 22.77
N GLU A 166 -9.86 -2.40 23.72
CA GLU A 166 -8.73 -1.49 23.49
C GLU A 166 -7.55 -2.08 22.70
N GLU A 167 -7.35 -3.41 22.60
CA GLU A 167 -6.27 -3.95 21.74
C GLU A 167 -6.26 -5.48 21.68
N GLU A 168 -6.00 -6.03 20.50
CA GLU A 168 -5.38 -7.36 20.37
C GLU A 168 -4.01 -7.16 19.72
N LYS A 169 -2.96 -7.62 20.42
CA LYS A 169 -1.59 -7.63 19.90
C LYS A 169 -1.52 -8.53 18.67
N LEU A 170 -0.57 -8.26 17.78
CA LEU A 170 -0.18 -9.22 16.76
C LEU A 170 0.11 -10.59 17.41
N PRO A 171 -0.15 -11.71 16.71
CA PRO A 171 0.12 -13.02 17.26
C PRO A 171 1.61 -13.18 17.59
N ALA A 172 1.92 -14.00 18.59
CA ALA A 172 3.31 -14.24 19.01
C ALA A 172 4.15 -14.90 17.90
N ALA A 173 3.50 -15.60 16.96
CA ALA A 173 4.13 -16.12 15.77
C ALA A 173 3.18 -15.97 14.57
N TYR A 174 3.75 -15.72 13.40
CA TYR A 174 3.03 -15.63 12.14
C TYR A 174 3.95 -16.09 11.01
N ASP A 175 3.42 -16.88 10.10
CA ASP A 175 4.17 -17.39 8.95
C ASP A 175 3.34 -17.25 7.68
N MET A 176 3.75 -16.36 6.77
CA MET A 176 3.06 -16.13 5.51
C MET A 176 2.97 -17.38 4.62
N ARG A 177 3.87 -18.36 4.81
CA ARG A 177 3.86 -19.64 4.07
C ARG A 177 2.60 -20.45 4.34
N GLU A 178 2.00 -20.31 5.53
CA GLU A 178 0.75 -20.98 5.91
C GLU A 178 -0.50 -20.36 5.25
N HIS A 179 -0.33 -19.25 4.53
CA HIS A 179 -1.41 -18.46 3.93
C HIS A 179 -1.28 -18.28 2.41
N ASP A 180 -0.37 -19.01 1.75
CA ASP A 180 -0.06 -18.90 0.31
C ASP A 180 0.41 -17.49 -0.12
N ARG A 181 0.89 -16.67 0.83
CA ARG A 181 1.29 -15.28 0.59
C ARG A 181 2.76 -15.12 0.21
N VAL A 182 3.51 -16.21 0.07
CA VAL A 182 4.93 -16.17 -0.30
C VAL A 182 5.11 -16.71 -1.72
N SER A 183 5.84 -15.97 -2.56
CA SER A 183 6.19 -16.45 -3.89
C SER A 183 7.29 -17.52 -3.86
N LEU A 184 7.55 -18.18 -4.98
CA LEU A 184 8.57 -19.22 -5.10
C LEU A 184 9.96 -18.73 -4.66
N VAL A 185 10.74 -19.59 -4.00
CA VAL A 185 12.16 -19.30 -3.72
C VAL A 185 12.95 -19.49 -5.02
N ARG A 186 13.69 -18.45 -5.39
CA ARG A 186 14.51 -18.36 -6.61
C ARG A 186 16.00 -18.25 -6.25
N ASP A 187 16.86 -18.32 -7.26
CA ASP A 187 18.32 -18.32 -7.10
C ASP A 187 18.99 -17.23 -7.95
N GLN A 188 19.66 -16.28 -7.29
CA GLN A 188 20.42 -15.20 -7.92
C GLN A 188 21.76 -15.66 -8.52
N GLY A 189 22.21 -16.88 -8.20
CA GLY A 189 23.46 -17.43 -8.69
C GLY A 189 24.67 -16.55 -8.33
N ILE A 190 25.34 -16.03 -9.37
CA ILE A 190 26.60 -15.28 -9.23
C ILE A 190 26.42 -13.75 -9.28
N TYR A 191 25.19 -13.27 -9.48
CA TYR A 191 24.91 -11.85 -9.70
C TYR A 191 24.69 -11.12 -8.37
N GLY A 192 24.93 -9.80 -8.39
CA GLY A 192 24.68 -8.88 -7.28
C GLY A 192 23.24 -8.36 -7.25
N THR A 193 22.25 -9.20 -7.54
CA THR A 193 20.85 -8.80 -7.72
C THR A 193 19.95 -9.14 -6.53
N CYS A 194 20.51 -9.38 -5.33
CA CYS A 194 19.72 -9.69 -4.14
C CYS A 194 18.67 -8.63 -3.82
N TRP A 195 19.01 -7.35 -4.01
CA TRP A 195 18.08 -6.21 -3.91
C TRP A 195 16.84 -6.41 -4.79
N ALA A 196 17.02 -6.67 -6.09
CA ALA A 196 15.92 -6.87 -7.02
C ALA A 196 15.09 -8.13 -6.70
N PHE A 197 15.72 -9.22 -6.25
CA PHE A 197 15.00 -10.41 -5.75
C PHE A 197 14.17 -10.10 -4.50
N ALA A 198 14.73 -9.37 -3.54
CA ALA A 198 14.06 -9.05 -2.29
C ALA A 198 12.89 -8.10 -2.54
N SER A 199 13.11 -7.03 -3.31
CA SER A 199 12.07 -6.09 -3.71
C SER A 199 10.92 -6.78 -4.46
N LEU A 200 11.21 -7.58 -5.48
CA LEU A 200 10.16 -8.25 -6.25
C LEU A 200 9.47 -9.36 -5.45
N ALA A 201 10.17 -10.11 -4.59
CA ALA A 201 9.51 -11.10 -3.73
C ALA A 201 8.61 -10.44 -2.67
N ALA A 202 9.01 -9.28 -2.13
CA ALA A 202 8.15 -8.46 -1.28
C ALA A 202 6.94 -7.96 -2.07
N LEU A 203 7.14 -7.41 -3.27
CA LEU A 203 6.09 -6.92 -4.17
C LEU A 203 5.08 -8.02 -4.56
N GLU A 204 5.55 -9.18 -5.01
CA GLU A 204 4.73 -10.35 -5.37
C GLU A 204 3.86 -10.80 -4.19
N SER A 205 4.37 -10.73 -2.97
CA SER A 205 3.62 -11.15 -1.79
C SER A 205 2.41 -10.28 -1.47
N THR A 206 2.38 -9.03 -1.96
CA THR A 206 1.28 -8.08 -1.73
C THR A 206 0.00 -8.43 -2.49
N ILE A 207 0.15 -9.08 -3.64
CA ILE A 207 -0.97 -9.50 -4.51
C ILE A 207 -1.38 -10.95 -4.26
N ARG A 208 -0.60 -11.71 -3.47
CA ARG A 208 -0.92 -13.09 -3.12
C ARG A 208 -1.86 -13.16 -1.92
N PRO A 209 -2.77 -14.15 -1.86
CA PRO A 209 -2.94 -15.26 -2.82
C PRO A 209 -3.90 -14.94 -3.99
N ALA A 210 -4.30 -13.69 -4.17
CA ALA A 210 -5.29 -13.30 -5.17
C ALA A 210 -4.74 -13.45 -6.60
N GLU A 211 -3.47 -13.08 -6.80
CA GLU A 211 -2.76 -13.19 -8.07
C GLU A 211 -1.42 -13.87 -7.85
N ASN A 212 -1.09 -14.80 -8.76
CA ASN A 212 0.12 -15.62 -8.71
C ASN A 212 1.12 -15.19 -9.80
N LEU A 213 1.42 -13.90 -9.88
CA LEU A 213 2.41 -13.36 -10.82
C LEU A 213 3.84 -13.59 -10.32
N VAL A 214 4.78 -13.71 -11.26
CA VAL A 214 6.22 -13.76 -11.00
C VAL A 214 6.88 -12.71 -11.87
N PHE A 215 7.61 -11.79 -11.25
CA PHE A 215 8.18 -10.64 -11.93
C PHE A 215 9.64 -10.86 -12.33
N SER A 216 10.04 -10.22 -13.43
CA SER A 216 11.40 -10.34 -13.97
C SER A 216 12.40 -9.57 -13.13
N VAL A 217 13.35 -10.31 -12.55
CA VAL A 217 14.49 -9.74 -11.84
C VAL A 217 15.51 -9.17 -12.84
N ASP A 218 15.70 -9.80 -14.00
CA ASP A 218 16.65 -9.32 -15.01
C ASP A 218 16.21 -7.97 -15.58
N HIS A 219 14.92 -7.80 -15.87
CA HIS A 219 14.42 -6.51 -16.35
C HIS A 219 14.61 -5.39 -15.32
N MET A 220 14.33 -5.65 -14.04
CA MET A 220 14.60 -4.67 -12.97
C MET A 220 16.10 -4.37 -12.83
N ALA A 221 16.96 -5.38 -12.90
CA ALA A 221 18.39 -5.22 -12.69
C ALA A 221 19.12 -4.59 -13.90
N MET A 222 18.60 -4.76 -15.12
CA MET A 222 19.27 -4.38 -16.37
C MET A 222 18.58 -3.24 -17.13
N ASN A 223 17.29 -2.98 -16.88
CA ASN A 223 16.50 -1.97 -17.58
C ASN A 223 15.92 -0.91 -16.63
N ASN A 224 16.67 -0.57 -15.57
CA ASN A 224 16.41 0.58 -14.71
C ASN A 224 17.21 1.82 -15.17
N SER A 225 16.92 2.97 -14.55
CA SER A 225 17.52 4.26 -14.92
C SER A 225 18.94 4.50 -14.38
N PHE A 226 19.43 3.64 -13.48
CA PHE A 226 20.72 3.82 -12.84
C PHE A 226 21.86 3.25 -13.68
N ASN A 227 23.05 3.83 -13.53
CA ASN A 227 24.27 3.34 -14.13
C ASN A 227 24.90 2.25 -13.24
N VAL A 228 24.24 1.09 -13.18
CA VAL A 228 24.68 -0.10 -12.44
C VAL A 228 24.71 -1.31 -13.37
N SER A 229 25.65 -2.23 -13.15
CA SER A 229 25.60 -3.55 -13.77
C SER A 229 24.96 -4.57 -12.81
N PRO A 230 24.45 -5.70 -13.33
CA PRO A 230 23.91 -6.79 -12.50
C PRO A 230 24.89 -7.39 -11.50
N PHE A 231 26.18 -7.07 -11.57
CA PHE A 231 27.22 -7.57 -10.66
C PHE A 231 27.55 -6.61 -9.51
N ASP A 232 27.11 -5.36 -9.56
CA ASP A 232 27.63 -4.30 -8.68
C ASP A 232 26.91 -4.22 -7.32
N GLY A 233 25.77 -4.90 -7.18
CA GLY A 233 24.85 -4.66 -6.06
C GLY A 233 23.88 -3.52 -6.37
N GLY A 234 22.88 -3.37 -5.52
CA GLY A 234 21.86 -2.33 -5.66
C GLY A 234 21.25 -1.99 -4.31
N GLU A 235 20.31 -1.06 -4.33
CA GLU A 235 19.70 -0.47 -3.14
C GLU A 235 18.19 -0.40 -3.34
N TYR A 236 17.41 -0.45 -2.26
CA TYR A 236 15.95 -0.45 -2.33
C TYR A 236 15.35 0.76 -3.07
N TYR A 237 16.00 1.94 -3.02
CA TYR A 237 15.51 3.14 -3.71
C TYR A 237 15.52 2.96 -5.24
N MET A 238 16.41 2.10 -5.77
CA MET A 238 16.47 1.79 -7.19
C MET A 238 15.26 0.99 -7.63
N SER A 239 14.83 0.02 -6.80
CA SER A 239 13.60 -0.74 -7.02
C SER A 239 12.37 0.15 -6.98
N ILE A 240 12.25 1.02 -5.97
CA ILE A 240 11.13 1.96 -5.87
C ILE A 240 11.08 2.86 -7.10
N ALA A 241 12.21 3.45 -7.52
CA ALA A 241 12.27 4.32 -8.69
C ALA A 241 11.85 3.59 -9.99
N TYR A 242 12.38 2.39 -10.24
CA TYR A 242 12.02 1.57 -11.40
C TYR A 242 10.51 1.27 -11.45
N LEU A 243 9.93 0.90 -10.30
CA LEU A 243 8.50 0.58 -10.19
C LEU A 243 7.63 1.85 -10.31
N ALA A 244 8.02 2.95 -9.65
CA ALA A 244 7.31 4.22 -9.65
C ALA A 244 7.35 4.93 -11.02
N ALA A 245 8.39 4.68 -11.82
CA ALA A 245 8.53 5.22 -13.17
C ALA A 245 7.78 4.40 -14.25
N TRP A 246 7.10 3.32 -13.85
CA TRP A 246 6.45 2.35 -14.74
C TRP A 246 7.40 1.72 -15.76
N GLN A 247 8.69 1.61 -15.42
CA GLN A 247 9.63 0.80 -16.20
C GLN A 247 9.30 -0.69 -16.05
N GLY A 248 8.69 -1.08 -14.94
CA GLY A 248 8.08 -2.38 -14.74
C GLY A 248 7.17 -2.39 -13.50
N PRO A 249 6.90 -3.56 -12.90
CA PRO A 249 7.51 -4.85 -13.20
C PRO A 249 6.95 -5.45 -14.49
N VAL A 250 7.76 -6.26 -15.15
CA VAL A 250 7.36 -7.12 -16.28
C VAL A 250 7.36 -8.58 -15.81
N LEU A 251 6.78 -9.50 -16.57
CA LEU A 251 6.71 -10.91 -16.16
C LEU A 251 8.05 -11.62 -16.38
N GLU A 252 8.37 -12.54 -15.49
CA GLU A 252 9.55 -13.41 -15.61
C GLU A 252 9.52 -14.26 -16.89
N GLU A 253 8.34 -14.62 -17.40
CA GLU A 253 8.23 -15.38 -18.65
C GLU A 253 8.56 -14.54 -19.90
N ASP A 254 8.44 -13.21 -19.81
CA ASP A 254 8.73 -12.28 -20.90
C ASP A 254 10.20 -11.83 -20.91
N ASP A 255 10.84 -11.79 -19.74
CA ASP A 255 12.28 -11.49 -19.59
C ASP A 255 12.93 -12.43 -18.55
N PRO A 256 13.36 -13.65 -18.96
CA PRO A 256 13.79 -14.70 -18.03
C PRO A 256 15.15 -14.47 -17.38
N TYR A 257 15.24 -14.72 -16.07
CA TYR A 257 16.45 -14.46 -15.30
C TYR A 257 17.64 -15.37 -15.64
N GLY A 258 18.83 -14.77 -15.70
CA GLY A 258 20.12 -15.45 -15.67
C GLY A 258 20.67 -15.83 -17.05
N ASP A 259 20.06 -15.34 -18.13
CA ASP A 259 20.53 -15.54 -19.50
C ASP A 259 21.47 -14.43 -20.01
N ASN A 260 21.77 -13.44 -19.15
CA ASN A 260 22.57 -12.23 -19.42
C ASN A 260 21.99 -11.33 -20.51
N GLN A 261 20.68 -11.35 -20.72
CA GLN A 261 19.97 -10.49 -21.64
C GLN A 261 18.79 -9.80 -20.93
N THR A 262 18.30 -8.73 -21.54
CA THR A 262 17.03 -8.11 -21.15
C THR A 262 16.26 -7.73 -22.40
N VAL A 263 14.93 -7.82 -22.33
CA VAL A 263 14.04 -7.54 -23.45
C VAL A 263 13.57 -6.08 -23.41
N ASN A 264 13.92 -5.33 -24.44
CA ASN A 264 13.50 -3.93 -24.57
C ASN A 264 12.02 -3.80 -24.98
N GLY A 265 11.36 -2.77 -24.48
CA GLY A 265 10.01 -2.37 -24.93
C GLY A 265 8.88 -3.17 -24.29
N LEU A 266 9.15 -3.94 -23.23
CA LEU A 266 8.13 -4.50 -22.37
C LEU A 266 7.44 -3.38 -21.57
N SER A 267 6.17 -3.60 -21.21
CA SER A 267 5.37 -2.66 -20.43
C SER A 267 5.10 -3.21 -19.04
N ALA A 268 5.02 -2.32 -18.06
CA ALA A 268 4.67 -2.69 -16.70
C ALA A 268 3.30 -3.39 -16.66
N VAL A 269 3.23 -4.53 -15.96
CA VAL A 269 1.97 -5.29 -15.80
C VAL A 269 1.21 -4.91 -14.52
N LYS A 270 1.87 -4.16 -13.63
CA LYS A 270 1.32 -3.55 -12.41
C LYS A 270 1.96 -2.17 -12.23
N HIS A 271 1.26 -1.27 -11.57
CA HIS A 271 1.78 0.07 -11.27
C HIS A 271 1.93 0.23 -9.76
N LEU A 272 3.13 0.60 -9.30
CA LEU A 272 3.34 0.89 -7.89
C LEU A 272 2.58 2.16 -7.51
N GLU A 273 1.72 2.06 -6.49
CA GLU A 273 0.98 3.20 -5.96
C GLU A 273 1.53 3.64 -4.60
N GLU A 274 1.98 2.71 -3.75
CA GLU A 274 2.52 3.04 -2.43
C GLU A 274 3.62 2.07 -2.00
N ALA A 275 4.75 2.62 -1.57
CA ALA A 275 5.81 1.91 -0.87
C ALA A 275 6.28 2.71 0.34
N ILE A 276 6.26 2.11 1.53
CA ILE A 276 6.69 2.74 2.78
C ILE A 276 8.06 2.23 3.22
N ILE A 277 8.82 3.11 3.87
CA ILE A 277 10.16 2.84 4.38
C ILE A 277 10.11 2.83 5.91
N LEU A 278 10.48 1.69 6.49
CA LEU A 278 10.59 1.48 7.94
C LEU A 278 12.06 1.48 8.35
N LYS A 279 12.41 2.33 9.30
CA LYS A 279 13.78 2.51 9.80
C LYS A 279 13.90 2.14 11.27
N ASP A 280 15.14 2.11 11.74
CA ASP A 280 15.50 2.06 13.17
C ASP A 280 14.90 0.86 13.92
N LYS A 281 14.78 -0.30 13.25
CA LYS A 281 14.31 -1.55 13.85
C LYS A 281 12.93 -1.41 14.49
N ASN A 282 12.03 -0.68 13.84
CA ASN A 282 10.64 -0.61 14.25
C ASN A 282 9.93 -1.96 14.03
N TYR A 283 10.22 -2.95 14.88
CA TYR A 283 9.76 -4.33 14.74
C TYR A 283 8.25 -4.47 14.85
N GLU A 284 7.60 -3.59 15.63
CA GLU A 284 6.13 -3.56 15.67
C GLU A 284 5.56 -3.15 14.31
N ALA A 285 6.10 -2.11 13.67
CA ALA A 285 5.69 -1.72 12.32
C ALA A 285 6.04 -2.79 11.28
N ILE A 286 7.23 -3.41 11.36
CA ILE A 286 7.65 -4.49 10.45
C ILE A 286 6.69 -5.68 10.56
N LYS A 287 6.43 -6.19 11.77
CA LYS A 287 5.49 -7.30 11.98
C LYS A 287 4.08 -6.93 11.53
N SER A 288 3.63 -5.71 11.81
CA SER A 288 2.34 -5.20 11.35
C SER A 288 2.25 -5.20 9.82
N SER A 289 3.32 -4.80 9.14
CA SER A 289 3.40 -4.79 7.69
C SER A 289 3.41 -6.19 7.07
N VAL A 290 4.19 -7.12 7.65
CA VAL A 290 4.18 -8.55 7.28
C VAL A 290 2.76 -9.12 7.41
N TYR A 291 2.09 -8.81 8.52
CA TYR A 291 0.74 -9.27 8.78
C TYR A 291 -0.29 -8.68 7.81
N LYS A 292 -0.23 -7.38 7.52
CA LYS A 292 -1.29 -6.67 6.77
C LYS A 292 -1.07 -6.65 5.26
N TYR A 293 0.15 -6.39 4.81
CA TYR A 293 0.42 -6.02 3.42
C TYR A 293 1.17 -7.12 2.68
N GLY A 294 2.29 -7.57 3.22
CA GLY A 294 3.14 -8.56 2.56
C GLY A 294 4.53 -8.59 3.18
N GLY A 295 5.40 -9.39 2.57
CA GLY A 295 6.79 -9.52 2.97
C GLY A 295 7.50 -8.17 2.96
N VAL A 296 8.43 -8.01 3.90
CA VAL A 296 9.16 -6.76 4.12
C VAL A 296 10.60 -6.96 3.66
N GLU A 297 11.01 -6.26 2.62
CA GLU A 297 12.40 -6.22 2.16
C GLU A 297 13.26 -5.61 3.27
N THR A 298 14.41 -6.21 3.57
CA THR A 298 15.33 -5.73 4.60
C THR A 298 16.76 -6.13 4.28
N VAL A 299 17.70 -5.42 4.91
CA VAL A 299 19.14 -5.61 4.71
C VAL A 299 19.76 -6.36 5.88
N ILE A 300 20.75 -7.21 5.59
CA ILE A 300 21.60 -7.87 6.58
C ILE A 300 23.07 -7.78 6.18
N TYR A 301 23.95 -7.96 7.15
CA TYR A 301 25.31 -8.39 6.84
C TYR A 301 25.33 -9.91 6.78
N CYS A 302 25.86 -10.46 5.68
CA CYS A 302 26.04 -11.89 5.49
C CYS A 302 27.47 -12.18 4.99
N ASP A 303 28.20 -13.03 5.72
CA ASP A 303 29.53 -13.50 5.33
C ASP A 303 29.48 -14.75 4.42
N MET A 304 28.29 -15.31 4.22
CA MET A 304 28.02 -16.39 3.27
C MET A 304 27.88 -15.84 1.85
N LYS A 305 28.26 -16.66 0.85
CA LYS A 305 28.23 -16.26 -0.57
C LYS A 305 27.23 -17.03 -1.43
N ASN A 306 26.69 -18.14 -0.91
CA ASN A 306 25.75 -19.03 -1.59
C ASN A 306 25.19 -20.08 -0.61
N ALA A 307 24.26 -20.91 -1.08
CA ALA A 307 23.59 -21.96 -0.32
C ALA A 307 24.51 -22.93 0.46
N THR A 308 25.69 -23.21 -0.09
CA THR A 308 26.64 -24.20 0.47
C THR A 308 27.68 -23.60 1.41
N SER A 309 27.70 -22.27 1.53
CA SER A 309 28.67 -21.55 2.39
C SER A 309 28.51 -21.91 3.86
N SER A 310 29.62 -22.02 4.58
CA SER A 310 29.62 -22.13 6.04
C SER A 310 29.93 -20.77 6.64
N SER A 311 29.26 -20.43 7.74
CA SER A 311 29.50 -19.20 8.49
C SER A 311 29.54 -19.50 9.99
N TYR A 312 30.32 -18.71 10.73
CA TYR A 312 30.30 -18.73 12.19
C TYR A 312 28.93 -18.31 12.74
N TYR A 313 28.27 -17.37 12.05
CA TYR A 313 26.99 -16.77 12.43
C TYR A 313 25.77 -17.62 12.04
N TYR A 314 25.96 -18.65 11.18
CA TYR A 314 24.89 -19.47 10.64
C TYR A 314 24.85 -20.89 11.21
N ASN A 315 23.76 -21.25 11.89
CA ASN A 315 23.49 -22.62 12.32
C ASN A 315 22.72 -23.37 11.23
N ARG A 316 23.44 -24.16 10.42
CA ARG A 316 22.87 -24.95 9.32
C ARG A 316 21.84 -25.99 9.78
N ASN A 317 21.93 -26.52 11.00
CA ASN A 317 20.97 -27.53 11.49
C ASN A 317 19.62 -26.94 11.89
N ARG A 318 19.58 -25.62 12.10
CA ARG A 318 18.39 -24.88 12.55
C ARG A 318 17.94 -23.82 11.54
N SER A 319 18.67 -23.70 10.43
CA SER A 319 18.50 -22.63 9.44
C SER A 319 18.39 -21.28 10.13
N SER A 320 19.33 -20.95 11.02
CA SER A 320 19.25 -19.73 11.83
C SER A 320 20.52 -18.92 11.77
N TYR A 321 20.38 -17.60 11.74
CA TYR A 321 21.45 -16.63 11.55
C TYR A 321 21.39 -15.54 12.61
N TYR A 322 22.53 -15.19 13.17
CA TYR A 322 22.65 -14.07 14.10
C TYR A 322 24.03 -13.43 13.97
N TYR A 323 24.05 -12.19 13.49
CA TYR A 323 25.24 -11.36 13.41
C TYR A 323 25.18 -10.22 14.43
N ASP A 324 26.20 -10.14 15.30
CA ASP A 324 26.31 -9.17 16.40
C ASP A 324 27.50 -8.20 16.26
N GLY A 325 28.10 -8.16 15.07
CA GLY A 325 29.24 -7.29 14.77
C GLY A 325 28.84 -5.91 14.25
N ASP A 326 29.81 -5.20 13.66
CA ASP A 326 29.73 -3.79 13.23
C ASP A 326 29.87 -3.60 11.71
N GLN A 327 29.86 -4.67 10.93
CA GLN A 327 29.97 -4.60 9.47
C GLN A 327 28.69 -4.02 8.86
N THR A 328 28.89 -3.23 7.81
CA THR A 328 27.81 -2.68 6.99
C THR A 328 27.04 -3.81 6.29
N PRO A 329 25.71 -3.69 6.11
CA PRO A 329 24.93 -4.65 5.34
C PRO A 329 25.48 -4.86 3.93
N ASN A 330 25.27 -6.06 3.38
CA ASN A 330 25.73 -6.44 2.05
C ASN A 330 24.80 -7.44 1.33
N HIS A 331 23.64 -7.76 1.90
CA HIS A 331 22.71 -8.73 1.34
C HIS A 331 21.28 -8.40 1.75
N ASP A 332 20.34 -8.55 0.80
CA ASP A 332 18.93 -8.25 0.99
C ASP A 332 18.11 -9.54 1.07
N VAL A 333 17.15 -9.55 1.98
CA VAL A 333 16.22 -10.67 2.22
C VAL A 333 14.83 -10.12 2.48
N VAL A 334 13.83 -11.01 2.47
CA VAL A 334 12.44 -10.62 2.76
C VAL A 334 11.98 -11.25 4.06
N ILE A 335 11.58 -10.44 5.04
CA ILE A 335 10.88 -10.91 6.23
C ILE A 335 9.48 -11.35 5.82
N VAL A 336 9.15 -12.62 6.05
CA VAL A 336 7.86 -13.24 5.68
C VAL A 336 7.12 -13.81 6.89
N GLY A 337 7.60 -13.51 8.09
CA GLY A 337 7.01 -14.01 9.33
C GLY A 337 7.90 -13.76 10.53
N TRP A 338 7.46 -14.25 11.67
CA TRP A 338 8.20 -14.17 12.92
C TRP A 338 7.75 -15.24 13.92
N ASP A 339 8.60 -15.50 14.91
CA ASP A 339 8.28 -16.29 16.09
C ASP A 339 8.97 -15.65 17.30
N ASP A 340 8.18 -15.05 18.19
CA ASP A 340 8.65 -14.38 19.41
C ASP A 340 9.26 -15.34 20.43
N ASN A 341 9.00 -16.63 20.31
CA ASN A 341 9.51 -17.66 21.20
C ASN A 341 10.57 -18.54 20.51
N TYR A 342 11.11 -18.13 19.36
CA TYR A 342 12.17 -18.87 18.69
C TYR A 342 13.40 -18.98 19.61
N PRO A 343 13.81 -20.19 20.04
CA PRO A 343 14.80 -20.34 21.09
C PRO A 343 16.16 -19.76 20.73
N LYS A 344 16.73 -18.93 21.60
CA LYS A 344 18.07 -18.36 21.41
C LYS A 344 19.18 -19.42 21.29
N GLU A 345 18.98 -20.60 21.88
CA GLU A 345 19.93 -21.72 21.80
C GLU A 345 19.95 -22.38 20.41
N TYR A 346 19.05 -21.97 19.51
CA TYR A 346 19.07 -22.45 18.13
C TYR A 346 20.06 -21.68 17.25
N PHE A 347 20.66 -20.59 17.73
CA PHE A 347 21.75 -19.88 17.03
C PHE A 347 23.12 -20.41 17.45
N ASN A 348 24.15 -20.25 16.59
CA ASN A 348 25.53 -20.68 16.92
C ASN A 348 26.14 -19.86 18.06
N THR A 349 25.88 -18.55 18.05
CA THR A 349 26.15 -17.63 19.15
C THR A 349 24.80 -17.28 19.75
N GLU A 350 24.65 -17.40 21.07
CA GLU A 350 23.36 -17.13 21.72
C GLU A 350 23.07 -15.61 21.73
N PRO A 351 21.95 -15.14 21.14
CA PRO A 351 21.50 -13.76 21.29
C PRO A 351 20.99 -13.48 22.72
N ALA A 352 20.73 -12.21 23.01
CA ALA A 352 20.35 -11.77 24.36
C ALA A 352 18.99 -12.33 24.84
N GLY A 353 18.12 -12.75 23.93
CA GLY A 353 16.82 -13.34 24.23
C GLY A 353 16.28 -14.16 23.06
N ASP A 354 15.14 -14.79 23.29
CA ASP A 354 14.39 -15.52 22.25
C ASP A 354 13.80 -14.55 21.22
N GLY A 355 13.44 -15.08 20.06
CA GLY A 355 12.74 -14.35 19.02
C GLY A 355 13.53 -14.22 17.73
N ALA A 356 12.83 -14.49 16.62
CA ALA A 356 13.41 -14.41 15.29
C ALA A 356 12.39 -14.02 14.24
N PHE A 357 12.85 -13.32 13.20
CA PHE A 357 12.14 -13.18 11.95
C PHE A 357 12.33 -14.42 11.08
N ILE A 358 11.30 -14.83 10.35
CA ILE A 358 11.37 -15.81 9.28
C ILE A 358 11.68 -15.04 8.00
N CYS A 359 12.79 -15.33 7.36
CA CYS A 359 13.26 -14.63 6.18
C CYS A 359 13.34 -15.56 4.97
N LYS A 360 12.91 -15.06 3.82
CA LYS A 360 13.09 -15.67 2.49
C LYS A 360 14.40 -15.16 1.89
N ASN A 361 15.22 -16.08 1.38
CA ASN A 361 16.47 -15.78 0.69
C ASN A 361 16.35 -16.00 -0.84
N SER A 362 17.37 -15.56 -1.58
CA SER A 362 17.50 -15.64 -3.04
C SER A 362 18.63 -16.57 -3.48
N TRP A 363 18.94 -17.63 -2.71
CA TRP A 363 19.99 -18.62 -3.02
C TRP A 363 19.44 -20.01 -3.32
N GLY A 364 18.21 -20.08 -3.83
CA GLY A 364 17.53 -21.32 -4.15
C GLY A 364 17.08 -22.13 -2.91
N GLN A 365 16.34 -23.20 -3.18
CA GLN A 365 15.74 -24.06 -2.14
C GLN A 365 16.78 -24.89 -1.37
N ASP A 366 18.00 -25.03 -1.89
CA ASP A 366 19.10 -25.73 -1.21
C ASP A 366 19.66 -24.96 -0.01
N PHE A 367 19.32 -23.67 0.14
CA PHE A 367 19.70 -22.88 1.29
C PHE A 367 18.69 -23.04 2.44
N GLY A 368 19.19 -23.26 3.65
CA GLY A 368 18.35 -23.25 4.86
C GLY A 368 17.21 -24.27 4.83
N ASP A 369 16.04 -23.81 5.25
CA ASP A 369 14.77 -24.54 5.24
C ASP A 369 14.03 -24.22 3.92
N GLU A 370 14.38 -24.93 2.84
CA GLU A 370 13.79 -24.75 1.51
C GLU A 370 13.86 -23.30 0.96
N GLY A 371 14.94 -22.59 1.26
CA GLY A 371 15.18 -21.19 0.91
C GLY A 371 14.84 -20.19 2.00
N PHE A 372 14.35 -20.67 3.15
CA PHE A 372 13.99 -19.85 4.32
C PHE A 372 14.97 -20.05 5.47
N PHE A 373 15.04 -19.06 6.36
CA PHE A 373 15.88 -19.12 7.56
C PHE A 373 15.40 -18.13 8.60
N TYR A 374 15.79 -18.36 9.85
CA TYR A 374 15.46 -17.53 11.00
C TYR A 374 16.57 -16.53 11.27
N ILE A 375 16.24 -15.26 11.45
CA ILE A 375 17.20 -14.22 11.81
C ILE A 375 16.81 -13.66 13.17
N SER A 376 17.75 -13.67 14.13
CA SER A 376 17.47 -13.19 15.49
C SER A 376 17.02 -11.73 15.48
N TYR A 377 16.07 -11.36 16.34
CA TYR A 377 15.73 -9.94 16.59
C TYR A 377 16.90 -9.11 17.08
N TYR A 378 17.96 -9.75 17.58
CA TYR A 378 19.15 -9.09 18.10
C TYR A 378 20.22 -8.87 17.02
N ASP A 379 20.03 -9.38 15.80
CA ASP A 379 20.97 -9.16 14.69
C ASP A 379 21.19 -7.67 14.46
N THR A 380 22.43 -7.22 14.27
CA THR A 380 22.79 -5.80 14.19
C THR A 380 22.03 -5.06 13.09
N ASN A 381 21.77 -5.69 11.95
CA ASN A 381 21.36 -5.00 10.72
C ASN A 381 19.89 -5.17 10.35
N ILE A 382 19.28 -6.32 10.67
CA ILE A 382 17.88 -6.59 10.27
C ILE A 382 16.93 -5.50 10.78
N GLY A 383 16.06 -5.01 9.90
CA GLY A 383 15.07 -3.98 10.24
C GLY A 383 15.62 -2.55 10.33
N MET A 384 16.91 -2.31 10.06
CA MET A 384 17.48 -0.95 10.09
C MET A 384 16.97 -0.07 8.94
N ASN A 385 16.85 -0.65 7.75
CA ASN A 385 16.17 -0.08 6.59
C ASN A 385 15.33 -1.19 5.98
N SER A 386 14.04 -0.95 5.82
CA SER A 386 13.11 -1.95 5.29
C SER A 386 12.05 -1.31 4.42
N VAL A 387 11.69 -1.96 3.32
CA VAL A 387 10.68 -1.47 2.38
C VAL A 387 9.47 -2.40 2.41
N VAL A 388 8.30 -1.78 2.43
CA VAL A 388 7.01 -2.46 2.34
C VAL A 388 6.27 -1.87 1.17
N TYR A 389 5.99 -2.68 0.16
CA TYR A 389 5.09 -2.32 -0.91
C TYR A 389 3.67 -2.55 -0.39
N THR A 390 2.87 -1.51 -0.27
CA THR A 390 1.56 -1.58 0.40
C THR A 390 0.41 -1.50 -0.60
N LYS A 391 0.64 -0.90 -1.78
CA LYS A 391 -0.39 -0.73 -2.80
C LYS A 391 0.16 -0.86 -4.22
N LEU A 392 -0.52 -1.71 -5.01
CA LEU A 392 -0.29 -1.89 -6.44
C LEU A 392 -1.59 -1.71 -7.21
N GLY A 393 -1.55 -0.87 -8.25
CA GLY A 393 -2.60 -0.76 -9.25
C GLY A 393 -2.40 -1.75 -10.40
N ASN A 394 -3.48 -2.01 -11.13
CA ASN A 394 -3.39 -2.67 -12.43
C ASN A 394 -2.72 -1.76 -13.46
N SER A 395 -2.23 -2.33 -14.56
CA SER A 395 -1.58 -1.58 -15.64
C SER A 395 -2.52 -0.61 -16.40
N ASP A 396 -3.82 -0.66 -16.12
CA ASP A 396 -4.87 0.19 -16.70
C ASP A 396 -5.47 1.17 -15.68
N ASN A 397 -4.85 1.35 -14.51
CA ASN A 397 -5.34 2.29 -13.49
C ASN A 397 -5.26 3.77 -13.93
N TYR A 398 -4.38 4.09 -14.88
CA TYR A 398 -4.26 5.39 -15.54
C TYR A 398 -3.69 5.22 -16.96
N ASP A 399 -4.05 6.10 -17.89
CA ASP A 399 -3.59 6.00 -19.29
C ASP A 399 -2.19 6.58 -19.52
N LYS A 400 -1.80 7.60 -18.74
CA LYS A 400 -0.52 8.30 -18.91
C LYS A 400 0.12 8.70 -17.59
N ILE A 401 1.45 8.71 -17.60
CA ILE A 401 2.32 9.26 -16.57
C ILE A 401 3.14 10.42 -17.16
N TYR A 402 3.17 11.54 -16.44
CA TYR A 402 4.07 12.66 -16.68
C TYR A 402 5.11 12.71 -15.56
N GLN A 403 6.39 12.69 -15.90
CA GLN A 403 7.50 12.56 -14.96
C GLN A 403 8.80 13.08 -15.56
N SER A 404 9.75 13.45 -14.69
CA SER A 404 11.12 13.88 -15.01
C SER A 404 12.10 13.38 -13.94
N ASP A 405 11.76 12.26 -13.29
CA ASP A 405 12.44 11.73 -12.10
C ASP A 405 12.55 10.20 -12.19
N LEU A 406 13.23 9.71 -13.24
CA LEU A 406 13.28 8.27 -13.54
C LEU A 406 14.13 7.46 -12.57
N MET A 407 15.03 8.10 -11.81
CA MET A 407 15.78 7.53 -10.69
C MET A 407 15.14 7.82 -9.33
N GLY A 408 14.03 8.57 -9.27
CA GLY A 408 13.30 8.85 -8.04
C GLY A 408 14.13 9.60 -6.97
N GLU A 409 13.82 9.34 -5.70
CA GLU A 409 14.48 9.99 -4.56
C GLU A 409 15.92 9.48 -4.38
N VAL A 410 16.88 10.17 -5.00
CA VAL A 410 18.33 9.96 -4.77
C VAL A 410 18.95 11.05 -3.89
N GLY A 411 18.15 12.05 -3.51
CA GLY A 411 18.48 13.01 -2.46
C GLY A 411 17.28 13.84 -2.04
N THR A 412 17.54 14.76 -1.11
CA THR A 412 16.52 15.64 -0.54
C THR A 412 16.98 17.09 -0.49
N MET A 413 16.01 18.00 -0.52
CA MET A 413 16.20 19.45 -0.47
C MET A 413 15.24 20.10 0.50
N GLY A 414 15.60 21.29 0.98
CA GLY A 414 14.74 22.11 1.82
C GLY A 414 15.30 23.50 2.05
N PHE A 415 14.75 24.18 3.04
CA PHE A 415 15.03 25.59 3.32
C PHE A 415 15.51 25.76 4.76
N ASP A 416 16.81 25.55 4.96
CA ASP A 416 17.52 25.72 6.24
C ASP A 416 16.89 24.98 7.44
N ASP A 417 16.03 25.65 8.20
CA ASP A 417 15.44 25.21 9.48
C ASP A 417 13.94 24.90 9.38
N ARG A 418 13.41 24.77 8.15
CA ARG A 418 11.97 24.65 7.90
C ARG A 418 11.58 23.21 7.55
N PRO A 419 10.58 22.65 8.28
CA PRO A 419 10.01 21.36 7.94
C PRO A 419 9.04 21.42 6.77
N GLU A 420 8.64 22.64 6.38
CA GLU A 420 7.69 22.88 5.31
C GLU A 420 8.36 23.45 4.06
N ALA A 421 7.90 23.01 2.90
CA ALA A 421 8.30 23.57 1.62
C ALA A 421 7.23 23.33 0.56
N TYR A 422 7.30 24.12 -0.50
CA TYR A 422 6.55 23.92 -1.73
C TYR A 422 7.49 23.46 -2.83
N PHE A 423 7.02 22.55 -3.66
CA PHE A 423 7.64 22.19 -4.93
C PHE A 423 6.57 22.04 -6.00
N ALA A 424 6.97 22.20 -7.25
CA ALA A 424 6.08 22.12 -8.39
C ALA A 424 6.81 21.53 -9.58
N ASN A 425 6.07 20.88 -10.48
CA ASN A 425 6.58 20.47 -11.78
C ASN A 425 5.54 20.83 -12.85
N VAL A 426 6.02 21.16 -14.04
CA VAL A 426 5.21 21.62 -15.16
C VAL A 426 5.23 20.58 -16.28
N TYR A 427 4.06 20.28 -16.80
CA TYR A 427 3.86 19.31 -17.87
C TYR A 427 3.04 19.91 -19.00
N THR A 428 3.13 19.30 -20.18
CA THR A 428 2.25 19.65 -21.31
C THR A 428 1.23 18.55 -21.50
N ALA A 429 -0.05 18.86 -21.28
CA ALA A 429 -1.13 17.91 -21.47
C ALA A 429 -1.27 17.53 -22.94
N GLY A 430 -1.70 16.29 -23.20
CA GLY A 430 -2.14 15.86 -24.52
C GLY A 430 -3.55 16.39 -24.81
N LYS A 431 -4.43 15.52 -25.31
CA LYS A 431 -5.80 15.88 -25.70
C LYS A 431 -6.82 15.07 -24.92
N ASN A 432 -7.94 15.71 -24.57
CA ASN A 432 -9.03 15.12 -23.80
C ASN A 432 -8.57 14.53 -22.47
N GLU A 433 -7.52 15.07 -21.85
CA GLU A 433 -6.96 14.50 -20.64
C GLU A 433 -7.62 15.04 -19.37
N THR A 434 -7.74 14.16 -18.39
CA THR A 434 -8.17 14.52 -17.05
C THR A 434 -7.13 14.06 -16.05
N LEU A 435 -6.63 14.95 -15.21
CA LEU A 435 -5.71 14.61 -14.12
C LEU A 435 -6.46 13.90 -13.00
N LYS A 436 -5.94 12.75 -12.58
CA LYS A 436 -6.58 11.83 -11.64
C LYS A 436 -5.81 11.65 -10.36
N ALA A 437 -4.49 11.64 -10.45
CA ALA A 437 -3.60 11.48 -9.31
C ALA A 437 -2.27 12.19 -9.53
N VAL A 438 -1.53 12.34 -8.44
CA VAL A 438 -0.13 12.78 -8.44
C VAL A 438 0.67 11.84 -7.57
N SER A 439 1.98 11.71 -7.77
CA SER A 439 2.83 11.02 -6.80
C SER A 439 4.06 11.82 -6.45
N PHE A 440 4.55 11.59 -5.23
CA PHE A 440 5.75 12.19 -4.67
C PHE A 440 6.20 11.35 -3.47
N TYR A 441 7.34 11.73 -2.90
CA TYR A 441 7.91 11.04 -1.75
C TYR A 441 7.70 11.84 -0.46
N ALA A 442 7.31 11.15 0.61
CA ALA A 442 7.45 11.67 1.96
C ALA A 442 8.87 11.36 2.44
N THR A 443 9.67 12.39 2.75
CA THR A 443 11.08 12.21 3.18
C THR A 443 11.21 11.91 4.68
N GLY A 444 10.08 11.72 5.36
CA GLY A 444 10.02 11.37 6.78
C GLY A 444 8.59 11.03 7.25
N PRO A 445 8.45 10.52 8.48
CA PRO A 445 7.16 10.11 9.03
C PRO A 445 6.26 11.32 9.34
N LYS A 446 4.94 11.07 9.39
CA LYS A 446 3.90 12.08 9.71
C LYS A 446 4.00 13.32 8.82
N THR A 447 4.30 13.11 7.54
CA THR A 447 4.36 14.19 6.56
C THR A 447 2.95 14.59 6.19
N THR A 448 2.58 15.84 6.46
CA THR A 448 1.31 16.40 5.96
C THR A 448 1.52 17.02 4.60
N TYR A 449 0.50 16.98 3.75
CA TYR A 449 0.58 17.53 2.40
C TYR A 449 -0.71 18.20 1.94
N ASP A 450 -0.56 19.16 1.04
CA ASP A 450 -1.61 19.72 0.21
C ASP A 450 -1.17 19.67 -1.26
N VAL A 451 -2.03 19.14 -2.14
CA VAL A 451 -1.82 19.13 -3.59
C VAL A 451 -2.68 20.19 -4.24
N TYR A 452 -2.10 20.93 -5.16
CA TYR A 452 -2.75 21.96 -5.95
C TYR A 452 -2.44 21.80 -7.44
N VAL A 453 -3.32 22.34 -8.29
CA VAL A 453 -3.18 22.31 -9.75
C VAL A 453 -3.37 23.71 -10.33
N VAL A 454 -2.57 24.02 -11.34
CA VAL A 454 -2.73 25.17 -12.25
C VAL A 454 -2.97 24.61 -13.65
N THR A 455 -4.18 24.75 -14.19
CA THR A 455 -4.59 24.09 -15.45
C THR A 455 -4.17 24.82 -16.72
N ASP A 456 -3.80 26.10 -16.63
CA ASP A 456 -3.36 26.90 -17.78
C ASP A 456 -2.07 27.67 -17.42
N PHE A 457 -0.99 26.92 -17.21
CA PHE A 457 0.30 27.47 -16.84
C PHE A 457 0.95 28.19 -18.03
N THR A 458 1.26 29.47 -17.87
CA THR A 458 2.03 30.23 -18.87
C THR A 458 3.40 30.63 -18.31
N ASP A 459 3.44 31.06 -17.05
CA ASP A 459 4.69 31.38 -16.37
C ASP A 459 4.62 31.15 -14.85
N VAL A 460 5.77 31.27 -14.20
CA VAL A 460 5.97 31.01 -12.76
C VAL A 460 5.03 31.83 -11.85
N SER A 461 4.52 32.97 -12.30
CA SER A 461 3.57 33.75 -11.50
C SER A 461 2.20 33.07 -11.35
N ASP A 462 1.84 32.17 -12.29
CA ASP A 462 0.59 31.40 -12.26
C ASP A 462 0.57 30.35 -11.14
N LEU A 463 1.74 29.93 -10.63
CA LEU A 463 1.83 29.00 -9.48
C LEU A 463 1.14 29.54 -8.22
N GLN A 464 0.90 30.86 -8.13
CA GLN A 464 0.13 31.47 -7.04
C GLN A 464 -1.39 31.36 -7.23
N GLN A 465 -1.85 31.14 -8.47
CA GLN A 465 -3.26 31.01 -8.85
C GLN A 465 -3.67 29.53 -8.94
N ARG A 466 -3.31 28.77 -7.91
CA ARG A 466 -3.47 27.31 -7.83
C ARG A 466 -4.76 26.91 -7.11
N THR A 467 -5.37 25.81 -7.53
CA THR A 467 -6.57 25.24 -6.89
C THR A 467 -6.19 24.00 -6.09
N LYS A 468 -6.59 23.94 -4.82
CA LYS A 468 -6.36 22.75 -3.96
C LYS A 468 -7.23 21.59 -4.41
N VAL A 469 -6.64 20.43 -4.63
CA VAL A 469 -7.31 19.24 -5.20
C VAL A 469 -7.18 18.00 -4.32
N ALA A 470 -6.21 17.96 -3.40
CA ALA A 470 -6.08 16.91 -2.39
C ALA A 470 -5.33 17.43 -1.16
N SER A 471 -5.44 16.71 -0.05
CA SER A 471 -4.63 16.92 1.16
C SER A 471 -4.72 15.71 2.08
N GLY A 472 -3.68 15.48 2.86
CA GLY A 472 -3.66 14.36 3.81
C GLY A 472 -2.40 14.33 4.65
N GLU A 473 -2.15 13.17 5.23
CA GLU A 473 -0.97 12.87 6.05
C GLU A 473 -0.45 11.47 5.69
N MET A 474 0.86 11.34 5.58
CA MET A 474 1.58 10.08 5.37
C MET A 474 2.27 9.71 6.67
N GLN A 475 1.93 8.54 7.22
CA GLN A 475 2.44 8.09 8.51
C GLN A 475 3.93 7.75 8.48
N TYR A 476 4.43 7.28 7.34
CA TYR A 476 5.80 6.81 7.14
C TYR A 476 6.50 7.60 6.03
N GLU A 477 7.82 7.47 5.99
CA GLU A 477 8.62 7.84 4.81
C GLU A 477 8.28 6.89 3.66
N GLY A 478 8.38 7.33 2.41
CA GLY A 478 8.13 6.47 1.25
C GLY A 478 7.58 7.18 0.03
N TYR A 479 7.22 6.38 -0.98
CA TYR A 479 6.59 6.82 -2.22
C TYR A 479 5.07 6.67 -2.15
N TYR A 480 4.33 7.70 -2.56
CA TYR A 480 2.88 7.75 -2.45
C TYR A 480 2.22 8.30 -3.72
N THR A 481 1.21 7.58 -4.22
CA THR A 481 0.28 8.05 -5.25
C THR A 481 -1.00 8.56 -4.59
N ILE A 482 -1.26 9.84 -4.74
CA ILE A 482 -2.37 10.56 -4.15
C ILE A 482 -3.45 10.78 -5.20
N ASN A 483 -4.59 10.11 -5.02
CA ASN A 483 -5.80 10.37 -5.78
C ASN A 483 -6.33 11.78 -5.51
N LEU A 484 -6.74 12.48 -6.57
CA LEU A 484 -7.41 13.76 -6.44
C LEU A 484 -8.84 13.56 -5.93
N ASN A 485 -9.34 14.51 -5.12
CA ASN A 485 -10.72 14.46 -4.62
C ASN A 485 -11.74 14.48 -5.77
N GLU A 486 -11.44 15.24 -6.82
CA GLU A 486 -12.19 15.29 -8.06
C GLU A 486 -11.18 15.32 -9.21
N ALA A 487 -11.51 14.62 -10.29
CA ALA A 487 -10.68 14.61 -11.50
C ALA A 487 -10.67 16.02 -12.15
N VAL A 488 -9.50 16.48 -12.60
CA VAL A 488 -9.32 17.85 -13.11
C VAL A 488 -9.12 17.83 -14.63
N PRO A 489 -10.07 18.33 -15.43
CA PRO A 489 -9.90 18.42 -16.88
C PRO A 489 -8.74 19.34 -17.25
N LEU A 490 -7.87 18.87 -18.14
CA LEU A 490 -6.71 19.62 -18.62
C LEU A 490 -6.99 20.19 -20.02
N PRO A 491 -6.67 21.47 -20.29
CA PRO A 491 -6.80 22.04 -21.62
C PRO A 491 -5.83 21.38 -22.61
N ASP A 492 -6.37 21.03 -23.79
CA ASP A 492 -5.61 20.36 -24.86
C ASP A 492 -4.34 21.11 -25.27
N ASP A 493 -3.22 20.37 -25.36
CA ASP A 493 -1.93 20.88 -25.85
C ASP A 493 -1.41 22.10 -25.05
N ARG A 494 -1.86 22.29 -23.80
CA ARG A 494 -1.44 23.37 -22.90
C ARG A 494 -0.61 22.85 -21.75
N LYS A 495 0.20 23.74 -21.19
CA LYS A 495 0.94 23.45 -19.98
C LYS A 495 0.03 23.51 -18.75
N PHE A 496 0.23 22.59 -17.83
CA PHE A 496 -0.33 22.62 -16.49
C PHE A 496 0.78 22.41 -15.47
N ALA A 497 0.57 22.87 -14.25
CA ALA A 497 1.51 22.67 -13.15
C ALA A 497 0.82 21.93 -12.01
N VAL A 498 1.54 20.97 -11.43
CA VAL A 498 1.20 20.37 -10.14
C VAL A 498 2.06 21.05 -9.09
N VAL A 499 1.45 21.46 -7.98
CA VAL A 499 2.13 22.09 -6.86
C VAL A 499 1.83 21.29 -5.60
N VAL A 500 2.86 20.93 -4.85
CA VAL A 500 2.73 20.25 -3.57
C VAL A 500 3.29 21.14 -2.48
N HIS A 501 2.54 21.31 -1.40
CA HIS A 501 3.04 21.81 -0.11
C HIS A 501 3.18 20.60 0.80
N VAL A 502 4.36 20.41 1.36
CA VAL A 502 4.65 19.36 2.35
C VAL A 502 5.10 19.98 3.66
N ASN A 503 4.83 19.29 4.75
CA ASN A 503 5.40 19.57 6.06
C ASN A 503 5.78 18.24 6.73
N THR A 504 7.09 18.01 6.82
CA THR A 504 7.69 16.81 7.43
C THR A 504 8.27 17.19 8.79
N GLN A 505 7.53 16.89 9.86
CA GLN A 505 7.96 17.22 11.21
C GLN A 505 9.35 16.61 11.50
N ASP A 506 10.24 17.42 12.08
CA ASP A 506 11.61 17.03 12.45
C ASP A 506 12.58 16.75 11.27
N SER A 507 12.18 17.05 10.02
CA SER A 507 13.09 17.15 8.87
C SER A 507 13.29 18.62 8.48
N THR A 508 14.43 18.94 7.87
CA THR A 508 14.65 20.23 7.20
C THR A 508 14.82 20.09 5.69
N MET A 509 14.65 18.87 5.17
CA MET A 509 14.79 18.53 3.75
C MET A 509 13.53 17.79 3.27
N PRO A 510 12.37 18.47 3.18
CA PRO A 510 11.09 17.83 2.90
C PRO A 510 10.84 17.56 1.40
N ILE A 511 11.72 17.98 0.49
CA ILE A 511 11.55 17.82 -0.96
C ILE A 511 12.45 16.68 -1.43
N ALA A 512 11.88 15.61 -1.98
CA ALA A 512 12.65 14.59 -2.68
C ALA A 512 13.09 15.08 -4.08
N ILE A 513 14.34 14.80 -4.44
CA ILE A 513 14.94 15.22 -5.70
C ILE A 513 15.71 14.08 -6.38
N GLU A 514 15.76 14.19 -7.71
CA GLU A 514 16.66 13.44 -8.56
C GLU A 514 17.83 14.37 -8.97
N TYR A 515 19.07 13.90 -8.84
CA TYR A 515 20.26 14.62 -9.31
C TYR A 515 21.45 13.68 -9.52
N ASN A 516 22.49 14.18 -10.19
CA ASN A 516 23.76 13.46 -10.33
C ASN A 516 24.58 13.57 -9.03
N ASN A 517 24.48 12.55 -8.18
CA ASN A 517 25.18 12.47 -6.90
C ASN A 517 26.52 11.71 -7.01
N ASP A 518 26.55 10.64 -7.80
CA ASP A 518 27.64 9.67 -7.86
C ASP A 518 27.64 8.87 -9.18
N GLU A 519 28.50 7.84 -9.27
CA GLU A 519 28.60 7.01 -10.48
C GLU A 519 27.30 6.25 -10.79
N LYS A 520 26.47 5.90 -9.80
CA LYS A 520 25.19 5.19 -10.02
C LYS A 520 24.14 6.11 -10.65
N THR A 521 24.21 7.41 -10.35
CA THR A 521 23.28 8.44 -10.84
C THR A 521 23.83 9.23 -12.03
N ALA A 522 24.92 8.76 -12.65
CA ALA A 522 25.57 9.45 -13.78
C ALA A 522 24.70 9.56 -15.05
N ASN A 523 23.63 8.77 -15.14
CA ASN A 523 22.64 8.83 -16.24
C ASN A 523 21.56 9.92 -16.03
N PHE A 524 21.66 10.72 -14.97
CA PHE A 524 20.76 11.86 -14.70
C PHE A 524 20.57 12.75 -15.94
N ASP A 525 19.32 12.96 -16.33
CA ASP A 525 18.95 13.91 -17.38
C ASP A 525 18.30 15.13 -16.75
N ILE A 526 19.03 16.25 -16.68
CA ILE A 526 18.48 17.51 -16.16
C ILE A 526 17.55 18.23 -17.15
N THR A 527 17.48 17.75 -18.40
CA THR A 527 16.82 18.50 -19.49
C THR A 527 15.35 18.13 -19.69
N ASP A 528 14.87 17.13 -18.98
CA ASP A 528 13.49 16.63 -19.04
C ASP A 528 12.55 17.30 -18.01
N GLY A 529 13.11 18.00 -17.01
CA GLY A 529 12.38 18.70 -15.94
C GLY A 529 12.00 20.15 -16.25
N GLU A 530 10.89 20.59 -15.65
CA GLU A 530 10.50 22.00 -15.54
C GLU A 530 9.95 22.25 -14.12
N GLY A 531 10.82 22.01 -13.15
CA GLY A 531 10.56 22.01 -11.72
C GLY A 531 10.86 23.33 -11.04
N TYR A 532 10.15 23.56 -9.93
CA TYR A 532 10.32 24.75 -9.11
C TYR A 532 10.21 24.42 -7.62
N ILE A 533 10.97 25.13 -6.81
CA ILE A 533 10.90 25.05 -5.34
C ILE A 533 10.61 26.42 -4.72
N SER A 534 9.92 26.43 -3.58
CA SER A 534 9.58 27.65 -2.85
C SER A 534 9.37 27.38 -1.37
N LEU A 535 9.84 28.27 -0.49
CA LEU A 535 9.52 28.18 0.93
C LEU A 535 8.06 28.62 1.22
N TYR A 536 7.58 29.67 0.56
CA TYR A 536 6.30 30.31 0.90
C TYR A 536 5.22 30.14 -0.18
N GLY A 537 5.52 29.41 -1.26
CA GLY A 537 4.62 29.23 -2.39
C GLY A 537 4.29 30.52 -3.17
N THR A 538 5.10 31.57 -3.01
CA THR A 538 4.90 32.90 -3.64
C THR A 538 6.11 33.38 -4.45
N LYS A 539 7.31 32.89 -4.14
CA LYS A 539 8.54 33.14 -4.88
C LYS A 539 9.21 31.82 -5.17
N TRP A 540 9.41 31.53 -6.44
CA TRP A 540 9.85 30.23 -6.93
C TRP A 540 11.23 30.36 -7.56
N SER A 541 12.05 29.34 -7.33
CA SER A 541 13.38 29.13 -7.91
C SER A 541 13.29 27.88 -8.79
N SER A 542 13.91 27.89 -9.97
CA SER A 542 13.94 26.69 -10.83
C SER A 542 14.81 25.61 -10.18
N ALA A 543 14.29 24.38 -10.10
CA ALA A 543 15.05 23.26 -9.57
C ALA A 543 16.27 22.98 -10.47
N GLU A 544 16.05 22.94 -11.78
CA GLU A 544 17.06 22.59 -12.77
C GLU A 544 18.10 23.70 -12.92
N GLN A 545 17.67 24.96 -13.09
CA GLN A 545 18.59 26.05 -13.43
C GLN A 545 19.36 26.61 -12.23
N GLU A 546 18.79 26.52 -11.03
CA GLU A 546 19.37 27.13 -9.83
C GLU A 546 19.91 26.10 -8.84
N ASN A 547 19.47 24.82 -8.93
CA ASN A 547 19.82 23.78 -7.97
C ASN A 547 20.36 22.49 -8.61
N ASP A 548 20.47 22.44 -9.94
CA ASP A 548 21.00 21.30 -10.70
C ASP A 548 20.30 19.95 -10.41
N CYS A 549 18.98 19.97 -10.20
CA CYS A 549 18.18 18.80 -9.87
C CYS A 549 16.76 18.83 -10.49
N ASN A 550 16.11 17.67 -10.55
CA ASN A 550 14.68 17.53 -10.83
C ASN A 550 13.92 17.24 -9.52
N VAL A 551 12.71 17.79 -9.36
CA VAL A 551 11.85 17.43 -8.23
C VAL A 551 11.14 16.09 -8.49
N CYS A 552 11.06 15.24 -7.47
CA CYS A 552 10.34 13.96 -7.56
C CYS A 552 8.84 14.17 -7.40
N LEU A 553 8.18 14.53 -8.50
CA LEU A 553 6.75 14.77 -8.57
C LEU A 553 6.25 14.20 -9.89
N LYS A 554 5.21 13.35 -9.88
CA LYS A 554 4.61 12.78 -11.10
C LYS A 554 3.12 13.14 -11.19
N ALA A 555 2.57 13.13 -12.39
CA ALA A 555 1.15 13.37 -12.63
C ALA A 555 0.54 12.26 -13.51
N PHE A 556 -0.64 11.77 -13.14
CA PHE A 556 -1.32 10.66 -13.79
C PHE A 556 -2.67 11.10 -14.37
N THR A 557 -2.89 10.80 -15.64
CA THR A 557 -4.09 11.25 -16.37
C THR A 557 -4.78 10.11 -17.10
N ASP A 558 -6.10 10.23 -17.24
CA ASP A 558 -6.91 9.43 -18.16
C ASP A 558 -7.20 10.24 -19.43
N VAL A 559 -7.31 9.56 -20.57
CA VAL A 559 -7.70 10.13 -21.86
C VAL A 559 -9.18 9.83 -22.09
N GLY A 560 -10.00 10.88 -22.18
CA GLY A 560 -11.42 10.75 -22.51
C GLY A 560 -11.65 10.28 -23.95
N ASP A 561 -12.69 9.45 -24.11
CA ASP A 561 -13.20 8.95 -25.41
C ASP A 561 -13.60 10.06 -26.40
#